data_AF-F0Z721-F1
#
_entry.id   AF-F0Z721-F1
#
_cell.length_a   1.000
_cell.length_b   1.000
_cell.length_c   1.000
_cell.angle_alpha   90.00
_cell.angle_beta   90.00
_cell.angle_gamma   90.00
#
_symmetry.space_group_name_H-M   'P 1'
#
loop_
_entity.id
_entity.type
_entity.pdbx_description
1 polymer ?
#
loop_
_entity_poly.entity_id
_entity_poly.type
_entity_poly.pdbx_seq_one_letter_code
_entity_poly.pdbx_strand_id
1 'polypeptide(L)'
;MDNDNKNEKLFFSVWRNKYLLSEIQRHHRLYRKNKKIYIGKSMDELRYHPHRRYATEIIIDVNEPLEPHGQVIPYGTAKLNFIGKLGRFNQPIQACDIPTTVTSLEFSGIYSHCFDIKSVVPPSVTHLRLGKNQEVSPNSLPPSLTRLIMKLDQDIAIGTFPKSLKYLMQFKFNRTIIPGSFGSIVELYLDFFNQPLKAGDLPITCQNLFLTKFNQPLQPNTLPPNLKKLELYRFDHPLSDGVLPKSITELYLTEFNHPLSNSLSKLHSLQDLNLSNFNQEISIETFPSSINSLVLYSFNQVIKPNVLPSSIINLILDAYNHPLELQVIPPNVKHLELHSYNCNLGKHLFPNTLQHLSISNYSKELLENDLPSSITELYFESNVSYLFNPIRFQSNSIPPLVKKLKLPRNHSQPLQVGLIPNSVVHLEIPDLYSHPLQVGAIPNSVTYVKLPEEFSPLQVGVLPESLTKLTFNYGFNQPLDPATIPKSVTQISLPYTFTHPIPDSLSHIIKRL
;
A
#
# COMPACT_ATOMS: atom_id res chain seq x y z
N MET A 1 -15.26 21.72 -44.36
CA MET A 1 -15.41 22.32 -43.02
C MET A 1 -16.88 22.41 -42.56
N ASP A 2 -17.81 21.57 -43.07
CA ASP A 2 -19.25 21.69 -42.78
C ASP A 2 -19.85 20.60 -41.85
N ASN A 3 -19.10 19.55 -41.52
CA ASN A 3 -19.63 18.42 -40.74
C ASN A 3 -19.68 18.72 -39.23
N ASP A 4 -18.73 19.48 -38.70
CA ASP A 4 -18.65 19.78 -37.26
C ASP A 4 -19.79 20.70 -36.81
N ASN A 5 -20.14 21.71 -37.61
CA ASN A 5 -21.24 22.63 -37.32
C ASN A 5 -22.61 21.91 -37.36
N LYS A 6 -22.73 20.86 -38.19
CA LYS A 6 -23.94 20.04 -38.28
C LYS A 6 -24.07 19.08 -37.08
N ASN A 7 -22.96 18.48 -36.65
CA ASN A 7 -22.90 17.63 -35.46
C ASN A 7 -23.17 18.41 -34.16
N GLU A 8 -22.63 19.62 -34.02
CA GLU A 8 -22.94 20.51 -32.90
C GLU A 8 -24.41 20.91 -32.87
N LYS A 9 -24.97 21.35 -34.01
CA LYS A 9 -26.39 21.69 -34.10
C LYS A 9 -27.29 20.49 -33.75
N LEU A 10 -26.92 19.29 -34.20
CA LEU A 10 -27.62 18.05 -33.85
C LEU A 10 -27.51 17.74 -32.35
N PHE A 11 -26.30 17.83 -31.78
CA PHE A 11 -26.06 17.63 -30.35
C PHE A 11 -26.92 18.56 -29.49
N PHE A 12 -26.92 19.86 -29.79
CA PHE A 12 -27.74 20.83 -29.04
C PHE A 12 -29.25 20.63 -29.27
N SER A 13 -29.66 20.16 -30.44
CA SER A 13 -31.08 19.84 -30.70
C SER A 13 -31.54 18.62 -29.89
N VAL A 14 -30.70 17.59 -29.76
CA VAL A 14 -30.94 16.42 -28.89
C VAL A 14 -30.91 16.83 -27.42
N TRP A 15 -29.94 17.64 -27.01
CA TRP A 15 -29.75 18.07 -25.63
C TRP A 15 -30.86 19.00 -25.13
N ARG A 16 -31.39 19.86 -25.99
CA ARG A 16 -32.52 20.77 -25.66
C ARG A 16 -33.87 20.05 -25.68
N ASN A 17 -33.95 18.85 -26.27
CA ASN A 17 -35.15 18.05 -26.23
C ASN A 17 -35.30 17.41 -24.84
N LYS A 18 -36.28 17.88 -24.05
CA LYS A 18 -36.51 17.44 -22.66
C LYS A 18 -36.74 15.93 -22.54
N TYR A 19 -37.41 15.33 -23.53
CA TYR A 19 -37.67 13.88 -23.53
C TYR A 19 -36.38 13.09 -23.78
N LEU A 20 -35.63 13.43 -24.83
CA LEU A 20 -34.35 12.76 -25.14
C LEU A 20 -33.33 12.94 -24.02
N LEU A 21 -33.24 14.14 -23.43
CA LEU A 21 -32.36 14.40 -22.29
C LEU A 21 -32.74 13.54 -21.07
N SER A 22 -34.04 13.47 -20.74
CA SER A 22 -34.55 12.61 -19.66
C SER A 22 -34.21 11.14 -19.90
N GLU A 23 -34.33 10.68 -21.15
CA GLU A 23 -34.05 9.31 -21.53
C GLU A 23 -32.55 8.99 -21.46
N ILE A 24 -31.70 9.88 -21.96
CA ILE A 24 -30.23 9.77 -21.82
C ILE A 24 -29.85 9.70 -20.33
N GLN A 25 -30.39 10.57 -19.50
CA GLN A 25 -30.15 10.55 -18.05
C GLN A 25 -30.65 9.26 -17.39
N ARG A 26 -31.79 8.71 -17.83
CA ARG A 26 -32.30 7.41 -17.37
C ARG A 26 -31.34 6.28 -17.73
N HIS A 27 -30.92 6.18 -18.97
CA HIS A 27 -29.96 5.16 -19.44
C HIS A 27 -28.60 5.30 -18.75
N HIS A 28 -28.12 6.52 -18.54
CA HIS A 28 -26.88 6.77 -17.81
C HIS A 28 -26.96 6.33 -16.34
N ARG A 29 -28.10 6.61 -15.66
CA ARG A 29 -28.36 6.11 -14.30
C ARG A 29 -28.39 4.58 -14.26
N LEU A 30 -29.07 3.94 -15.21
CA LEU A 30 -29.11 2.48 -15.32
C LEU A 30 -27.73 1.89 -15.57
N TYR A 31 -26.94 2.49 -16.47
CA TYR A 31 -25.56 2.07 -16.69
C TYR A 31 -24.74 2.19 -15.41
N ARG A 32 -24.74 3.35 -14.74
CA ARG A 32 -23.97 3.53 -13.50
C ARG A 32 -24.37 2.53 -12.42
N LYS A 33 -25.65 2.17 -12.32
CA LYS A 33 -26.18 1.20 -11.35
C LYS A 33 -25.83 -0.25 -11.70
N ASN A 34 -25.76 -0.60 -12.98
CA ASN A 34 -25.71 -2.00 -13.44
C ASN A 34 -24.44 -2.35 -14.24
N LYS A 35 -23.48 -1.43 -14.39
CA LYS A 35 -22.22 -1.67 -15.13
C LYS A 35 -21.38 -2.81 -14.55
N LYS A 36 -21.59 -3.14 -13.27
CA LYS A 36 -20.96 -4.24 -12.56
C LYS A 36 -22.05 -5.10 -11.91
N ILE A 37 -22.08 -6.38 -12.25
CA ILE A 37 -23.04 -7.35 -11.68
C ILE A 37 -22.25 -8.45 -10.97
N TYR A 38 -22.66 -8.79 -9.75
CA TYR A 38 -22.10 -9.89 -8.97
C TYR A 38 -23.15 -10.99 -8.81
N ILE A 39 -22.75 -12.22 -9.13
CA ILE A 39 -23.58 -13.42 -9.10
C ILE A 39 -23.03 -14.31 -8.00
N GLY A 40 -23.77 -14.47 -6.91
CA GLY A 40 -23.30 -15.15 -5.70
C GLY A 40 -24.22 -16.25 -5.17
N LYS A 41 -25.46 -16.32 -5.67
CA LYS A 41 -26.45 -17.32 -5.26
C LYS A 41 -26.74 -18.33 -6.37
N SER A 42 -27.05 -17.84 -7.57
CA SER A 42 -27.34 -18.69 -8.73
C SER A 42 -27.17 -17.91 -10.04
N MET A 43 -26.90 -18.60 -11.15
CA MET A 43 -26.83 -17.98 -12.49
C MET A 43 -28.16 -17.34 -12.93
N ASP A 44 -29.27 -17.70 -12.28
CA ASP A 44 -30.57 -17.04 -12.46
C ASP A 44 -30.52 -15.55 -12.11
N GLU A 45 -29.66 -15.14 -11.18
CA GLU A 45 -29.41 -13.73 -10.86
C GLU A 45 -28.91 -12.96 -12.09
N LEU A 46 -28.25 -13.61 -13.06
CA LEU A 46 -27.82 -12.99 -14.31
C LEU A 46 -28.87 -13.19 -15.42
N ARG A 47 -29.43 -14.40 -15.56
CA ARG A 47 -30.40 -14.74 -16.62
C ARG A 47 -31.60 -13.80 -16.61
N TYR A 48 -32.15 -13.56 -15.42
CA TYR A 48 -33.37 -12.78 -15.23
C TYR A 48 -33.11 -11.32 -14.82
N HIS A 49 -31.85 -10.87 -14.86
CA HIS A 49 -31.54 -9.50 -14.47
C HIS A 49 -32.09 -8.50 -15.51
N PRO A 50 -32.99 -7.58 -15.12
CA PRO A 50 -33.73 -6.71 -16.06
C PRO A 50 -32.83 -5.75 -16.83
N HIS A 51 -31.62 -5.50 -16.33
CA HIS A 51 -30.68 -4.54 -16.88
C HIS A 51 -29.31 -5.17 -17.21
N ARG A 52 -29.23 -6.49 -17.41
CA ARG A 52 -27.95 -7.17 -17.70
C ARG A 52 -27.19 -6.59 -18.90
N ARG A 53 -27.90 -6.05 -19.90
CA ARG A 53 -27.28 -5.48 -21.10
C ARG A 53 -26.36 -4.27 -20.83
N TYR A 54 -26.46 -3.63 -19.67
CA TYR A 54 -25.54 -2.56 -19.26
C TYR A 54 -24.25 -3.08 -18.61
N ALA A 55 -24.16 -4.38 -18.31
CA ALA A 55 -23.05 -4.94 -17.57
C ALA A 55 -21.78 -5.00 -18.44
N THR A 56 -20.82 -4.16 -18.07
CA THR A 56 -19.46 -4.16 -18.63
C THR A 56 -18.52 -5.07 -17.84
N GLU A 57 -18.84 -5.33 -16.57
CA GLU A 57 -18.12 -6.24 -15.68
C GLU A 57 -19.10 -7.21 -15.03
N ILE A 58 -18.80 -8.50 -15.11
CA ILE A 58 -19.58 -9.56 -14.46
C ILE A 58 -18.64 -10.39 -13.58
N ILE A 59 -19.03 -10.58 -12.33
CA ILE A 59 -18.35 -11.46 -11.39
C ILE A 59 -19.24 -12.66 -11.11
N ILE A 60 -18.75 -13.86 -11.42
CA ILE A 60 -19.45 -15.12 -11.20
C ILE A 60 -18.77 -15.85 -10.03
N ASP A 61 -19.52 -16.04 -8.95
CA ASP A 61 -19.09 -16.67 -7.70
C ASP A 61 -20.05 -17.80 -7.28
N VAL A 62 -20.56 -18.51 -8.28
CA VAL A 62 -21.43 -19.67 -8.14
C VAL A 62 -20.85 -20.82 -8.93
N ASN A 63 -21.07 -22.04 -8.47
CA ASN A 63 -20.57 -23.24 -9.15
C ASN A 63 -21.64 -23.84 -10.06
N GLU A 64 -22.13 -23.04 -11.01
CA GLU A 64 -23.17 -23.41 -11.98
C GLU A 64 -22.67 -23.19 -13.41
N PRO A 65 -23.09 -24.03 -14.39
CA PRO A 65 -22.59 -23.95 -15.76
C PRO A 65 -23.12 -22.72 -16.51
N LEU A 66 -22.38 -22.30 -17.53
CA LEU A 66 -22.75 -21.17 -18.41
C LEU A 66 -23.78 -21.60 -19.48
N GLU A 67 -24.93 -22.14 -19.09
CA GLU A 67 -25.92 -22.66 -20.04
C GLU A 67 -26.78 -21.59 -20.75
N PRO A 68 -27.23 -21.84 -21.99
CA PRO A 68 -26.67 -22.78 -22.96
C PRO A 68 -25.58 -22.05 -23.76
N HIS A 69 -24.32 -22.34 -23.48
CA HIS A 69 -23.14 -21.80 -24.18
C HIS A 69 -22.86 -20.30 -24.01
N GLY A 70 -22.78 -19.81 -22.78
CA GLY A 70 -22.39 -18.43 -22.49
C GLY A 70 -23.39 -17.35 -22.89
N GLN A 71 -24.53 -17.69 -23.50
CA GLN A 71 -25.58 -16.76 -23.95
C GLN A 71 -26.17 -15.89 -22.82
N VAL A 72 -26.01 -16.36 -21.58
CA VAL A 72 -26.36 -15.60 -20.38
C VAL A 72 -25.48 -14.34 -20.21
N ILE A 73 -24.25 -14.37 -20.72
CA ILE A 73 -23.29 -13.27 -20.67
C ILE A 73 -23.63 -12.26 -21.80
N PRO A 74 -23.95 -11.01 -21.47
CA PRO A 74 -24.24 -9.97 -22.45
C PRO A 74 -23.04 -9.66 -23.35
N TYR A 75 -23.31 -9.40 -24.64
CA TYR A 75 -22.28 -8.97 -25.60
C TYR A 75 -21.59 -7.64 -25.22
N GLY A 76 -22.16 -6.83 -24.33
CA GLY A 76 -21.50 -5.60 -23.83
C GLY A 76 -20.43 -5.85 -22.77
N THR A 77 -20.24 -7.09 -22.32
CA THR A 77 -19.32 -7.42 -21.23
C THR A 77 -17.87 -7.39 -21.71
N ALA A 78 -17.07 -6.54 -21.07
CA ALA A 78 -15.64 -6.38 -21.33
C ALA A 78 -14.78 -7.11 -20.29
N LYS A 79 -15.27 -7.25 -19.06
CA LYS A 79 -14.57 -7.93 -17.96
C LYS A 79 -15.42 -9.08 -17.42
N LEU A 80 -14.86 -10.27 -17.42
CA LEU A 80 -15.50 -11.47 -16.90
C LEU A 80 -14.60 -12.12 -15.85
N ASN A 81 -15.07 -12.16 -14.61
CA ASN A 81 -14.29 -12.55 -13.45
C ASN A 81 -14.95 -13.74 -12.74
N PHE A 82 -14.22 -14.83 -12.60
CA PHE A 82 -14.56 -15.99 -11.77
C PHE A 82 -13.86 -15.95 -10.40
N ILE A 83 -13.29 -14.79 -10.04
CA ILE A 83 -12.61 -14.50 -8.76
C ILE A 83 -13.53 -13.80 -7.76
N GLY A 84 -14.72 -14.36 -7.52
CA GLY A 84 -15.63 -13.83 -6.51
C GLY A 84 -15.09 -13.91 -5.07
N LYS A 85 -15.89 -13.46 -4.10
CA LYS A 85 -15.55 -13.49 -2.67
C LYS A 85 -15.09 -14.87 -2.20
N LEU A 86 -15.69 -15.91 -2.74
CA LEU A 86 -15.41 -17.30 -2.38
C LEU A 86 -14.73 -18.08 -3.50
N GLY A 87 -14.61 -17.49 -4.70
CA GLY A 87 -13.96 -18.10 -5.87
C GLY A 87 -14.58 -19.44 -6.28
N ARG A 88 -15.90 -19.59 -6.09
CA ARG A 88 -16.61 -20.88 -6.11
C ARG A 88 -16.74 -21.52 -7.50
N PHE A 89 -16.63 -20.73 -8.56
CA PHE A 89 -16.84 -21.25 -9.91
C PHE A 89 -15.78 -22.29 -10.27
N ASN A 90 -16.22 -23.52 -10.57
CA ASN A 90 -15.37 -24.62 -10.98
C ASN A 90 -16.13 -25.55 -11.94
N GLN A 91 -16.80 -24.97 -12.94
CA GLN A 91 -17.47 -25.71 -14.02
C GLN A 91 -16.62 -25.67 -15.29
N PRO A 92 -16.67 -26.70 -16.16
CA PRO A 92 -15.95 -26.68 -17.42
C PRO A 92 -16.42 -25.52 -18.30
N ILE A 93 -15.49 -24.95 -19.07
CA ILE A 93 -15.76 -23.89 -20.05
C ILE A 93 -15.44 -24.43 -21.44
N GLN A 94 -16.37 -24.21 -22.35
CA GLN A 94 -16.32 -24.66 -23.73
C GLN A 94 -16.04 -23.50 -24.67
N ALA A 95 -15.69 -23.83 -25.92
CA ALA A 95 -15.58 -22.84 -26.98
C ALA A 95 -16.91 -22.07 -27.11
N CYS A 96 -16.83 -20.77 -27.36
CA CYS A 96 -17.96 -19.83 -27.46
C CYS A 96 -18.67 -19.45 -26.15
N ASP A 97 -18.31 -20.03 -24.99
CA ASP A 97 -18.88 -19.60 -23.70
C ASP A 97 -18.49 -18.17 -23.30
N ILE A 98 -17.33 -17.71 -23.77
CA ILE A 98 -16.78 -16.40 -23.45
C ILE A 98 -17.01 -15.46 -24.64
N PRO A 99 -17.76 -14.35 -24.48
CA PRO A 99 -18.01 -13.42 -25.59
C PRO A 99 -16.73 -12.79 -26.14
N THR A 100 -16.71 -12.55 -27.45
CA THR A 100 -15.56 -11.93 -28.15
C THR A 100 -15.30 -10.47 -27.81
N THR A 101 -16.17 -9.85 -27.00
CA THR A 101 -15.98 -8.50 -26.46
C THR A 101 -15.17 -8.49 -25.17
N VAL A 102 -14.98 -9.65 -24.54
CA VAL A 102 -14.23 -9.76 -23.29
C VAL A 102 -12.77 -9.43 -23.56
N THR A 103 -12.26 -8.45 -22.83
CA THR A 103 -10.85 -8.01 -22.87
C THR A 103 -10.09 -8.37 -21.60
N SER A 104 -10.80 -8.68 -20.51
CA SER A 104 -10.25 -9.16 -19.24
C SER A 104 -10.99 -10.41 -18.78
N LEU A 105 -10.26 -11.50 -18.61
CA LEU A 105 -10.79 -12.80 -18.20
C LEU A 105 -9.98 -13.33 -17.01
N GLU A 106 -10.62 -13.54 -15.86
CA GLU A 106 -9.91 -13.96 -14.66
C GLU A 106 -10.52 -15.18 -13.98
N PHE A 107 -9.72 -16.24 -13.83
CA PHE A 107 -10.07 -17.44 -13.09
C PHE A 107 -9.53 -17.41 -11.67
N SER A 108 -10.30 -17.99 -10.73
CA SER A 108 -9.84 -18.17 -9.35
C SER A 108 -8.69 -19.16 -9.28
N GLY A 109 -7.91 -19.09 -8.20
CA GLY A 109 -6.86 -20.07 -7.93
C GLY A 109 -7.39 -21.46 -7.55
N ILE A 110 -8.71 -21.62 -7.44
CA ILE A 110 -9.41 -22.88 -7.13
C ILE A 110 -9.87 -23.56 -8.42
N TYR A 111 -10.19 -22.78 -9.47
CA TYR A 111 -10.59 -23.31 -10.77
C TYR A 111 -9.58 -24.33 -11.30
N SER A 112 -10.01 -25.57 -11.51
CA SER A 112 -9.14 -26.73 -11.75
C SER A 112 -9.35 -27.41 -13.10
N HIS A 113 -10.35 -27.00 -13.87
CA HIS A 113 -10.64 -27.59 -15.17
C HIS A 113 -9.72 -27.04 -16.24
N CYS A 114 -8.90 -27.89 -16.86
CA CYS A 114 -8.11 -27.49 -18.02
C CYS A 114 -9.00 -27.31 -19.25
N PHE A 115 -8.64 -26.37 -20.11
CA PHE A 115 -9.28 -26.16 -21.41
C PHE A 115 -8.26 -25.77 -22.47
N ASP A 116 -8.66 -25.89 -23.74
CA ASP A 116 -7.85 -25.37 -24.84
C ASP A 116 -7.99 -23.84 -24.89
N ILE A 117 -6.92 -23.15 -24.49
CA ILE A 117 -6.87 -21.69 -24.41
C ILE A 117 -7.18 -21.05 -25.77
N LYS A 118 -6.71 -21.66 -26.86
CA LYS A 118 -6.82 -21.08 -28.21
C LYS A 118 -8.28 -21.02 -28.68
N SER A 119 -9.09 -22.00 -28.30
CA SER A 119 -10.52 -22.05 -28.67
C SER A 119 -11.42 -21.34 -27.66
N VAL A 120 -11.09 -21.36 -26.37
CA VAL A 120 -11.93 -20.79 -25.30
C VAL A 120 -11.68 -19.31 -25.07
N VAL A 121 -10.42 -18.85 -25.10
CA VAL A 121 -10.06 -17.48 -24.76
C VAL A 121 -10.14 -16.59 -26.01
N PRO A 122 -11.00 -15.55 -26.02
CA PRO A 122 -11.14 -14.71 -27.21
C PRO A 122 -9.85 -13.96 -27.58
N PRO A 123 -9.61 -13.71 -28.89
CA PRO A 123 -8.45 -12.94 -29.35
C PRO A 123 -8.40 -11.49 -28.85
N SER A 124 -9.51 -10.95 -28.34
CA SER A 124 -9.63 -9.61 -27.73
C SER A 124 -9.05 -9.52 -26.32
N VAL A 125 -8.74 -10.66 -25.68
CA VAL A 125 -8.29 -10.70 -24.28
C VAL A 125 -6.88 -10.13 -24.15
N THR A 126 -6.79 -9.02 -23.43
CA THR A 126 -5.55 -8.32 -23.09
C THR A 126 -5.07 -8.67 -21.68
N HIS A 127 -5.99 -9.04 -20.78
CA HIS A 127 -5.71 -9.41 -19.39
C HIS A 127 -6.25 -10.81 -19.11
N LEU A 128 -5.38 -11.74 -18.76
CA LEU A 128 -5.75 -13.13 -18.49
C LEU A 128 -5.16 -13.59 -17.16
N ARG A 129 -6.02 -14.11 -16.27
CA ARG A 129 -5.59 -14.90 -15.11
C ARG A 129 -6.09 -16.32 -15.29
N LEU A 130 -5.17 -17.26 -15.46
CA LEU A 130 -5.48 -18.67 -15.60
C LEU A 130 -5.77 -19.31 -14.24
N GLY A 131 -6.56 -20.39 -14.30
CA GLY A 131 -6.82 -21.24 -13.14
C GLY A 131 -5.60 -22.08 -12.75
N LYS A 132 -5.82 -22.97 -11.78
CA LYS A 132 -4.80 -23.88 -11.28
C LYS A 132 -4.44 -24.91 -12.35
N ASN A 133 -3.14 -25.18 -12.51
CA ASN A 133 -2.62 -26.24 -13.36
C ASN A 133 -2.97 -26.14 -14.86
N GLN A 134 -3.35 -24.95 -15.35
CA GLN A 134 -3.57 -24.76 -16.78
C GLN A 134 -2.23 -24.64 -17.52
N GLU A 135 -1.99 -25.56 -18.44
CA GLU A 135 -0.83 -25.55 -19.31
C GLU A 135 -0.94 -24.48 -20.41
N VAL A 136 0.21 -23.91 -20.77
CA VAL A 136 0.37 -22.99 -21.91
C VAL A 136 1.41 -23.57 -22.87
N SER A 137 1.07 -23.57 -24.16
CA SER A 137 1.95 -24.03 -25.24
C SER A 137 2.20 -22.92 -26.26
N PRO A 138 3.23 -23.02 -27.11
CA PRO A 138 3.47 -22.06 -28.18
C PRO A 138 2.23 -21.81 -29.04
N ASN A 139 1.92 -20.54 -29.29
CA ASN A 139 0.75 -20.09 -30.07
C ASN A 139 -0.64 -20.42 -29.48
N SER A 140 -0.73 -20.81 -28.20
CA SER A 140 -2.02 -21.06 -27.52
C SER A 140 -2.67 -19.78 -26.96
N LEU A 141 -1.85 -18.82 -26.52
CA LEU A 141 -2.32 -17.56 -25.92
C LEU A 141 -2.78 -16.54 -26.97
N PRO A 142 -3.76 -15.67 -26.65
CA PRO A 142 -4.25 -14.68 -27.59
C PRO A 142 -3.18 -13.63 -27.94
N PRO A 143 -3.10 -13.19 -29.21
CA PRO A 143 -2.04 -12.28 -29.67
C PRO A 143 -2.15 -10.84 -29.15
N SER A 144 -3.29 -10.47 -28.55
CA SER A 144 -3.49 -9.15 -27.92
C SER A 144 -3.10 -9.12 -26.43
N LEU A 145 -2.70 -10.26 -25.86
CA LEU A 145 -2.45 -10.40 -24.43
C LEU A 145 -1.30 -9.51 -23.96
N THR A 146 -1.56 -8.60 -23.02
CA THR A 146 -0.57 -7.70 -22.41
C THR A 146 -0.22 -8.09 -20.98
N ARG A 147 -1.15 -8.74 -20.27
CA ARG A 147 -0.99 -9.17 -18.87
C ARG A 147 -1.41 -10.63 -18.69
N LEU A 148 -0.52 -11.44 -18.15
CA LEU A 148 -0.78 -12.84 -17.82
C LEU A 148 -0.46 -13.13 -16.35
N ILE A 149 -1.40 -13.78 -15.67
CA ILE A 149 -1.19 -14.40 -14.36
C ILE A 149 -1.45 -15.90 -14.52
N MET A 150 -0.50 -16.72 -14.12
CA MET A 150 -0.63 -18.18 -14.19
C MET A 150 0.00 -18.85 -12.97
N LYS A 151 -0.43 -20.09 -12.70
CA LYS A 151 -0.02 -20.87 -11.54
C LYS A 151 0.22 -22.31 -11.94
N LEU A 152 1.36 -22.54 -12.57
CA LEU A 152 1.79 -23.87 -12.96
C LEU A 152 3.32 -23.91 -13.09
N ASP A 153 3.89 -25.01 -12.58
CA ASP A 153 5.28 -25.35 -12.80
C ASP A 153 5.41 -26.18 -14.09
N GLN A 154 5.79 -25.53 -15.18
CA GLN A 154 5.99 -26.16 -16.49
C GLN A 154 7.21 -25.58 -17.19
N ASP A 155 7.74 -26.31 -18.17
CA ASP A 155 8.75 -25.77 -19.07
C ASP A 155 8.13 -24.68 -19.96
N ILE A 156 8.93 -23.65 -20.26
CA ILE A 156 8.52 -22.51 -21.08
C ILE A 156 9.35 -22.55 -22.35
N ALA A 157 8.76 -23.07 -23.43
CA ALA A 157 9.38 -23.06 -24.74
C ALA A 157 9.39 -21.66 -25.36
N ILE A 158 10.33 -21.41 -26.28
CA ILE A 158 10.36 -20.17 -27.06
C ILE A 158 9.06 -20.05 -27.87
N GLY A 159 8.45 -18.86 -27.87
CA GLY A 159 7.17 -18.59 -28.54
C GLY A 159 5.92 -18.97 -27.73
N THR A 160 6.09 -19.41 -26.46
CA THR A 160 4.95 -19.60 -25.53
C THR A 160 4.19 -18.30 -25.30
N PHE A 161 4.91 -17.21 -25.03
CA PHE A 161 4.31 -15.91 -24.77
C PHE A 161 4.22 -15.03 -26.03
N PRO A 162 3.08 -14.35 -26.27
CA PRO A 162 2.93 -13.46 -27.42
C PRO A 162 3.79 -12.20 -27.26
N LYS A 163 4.19 -11.58 -28.38
CA LYS A 163 5.05 -10.37 -28.39
C LYS A 163 4.42 -9.16 -27.69
N SER A 164 3.09 -9.13 -27.60
CA SER A 164 2.31 -8.11 -26.88
C SER A 164 2.46 -8.19 -25.37
N LEU A 165 2.89 -9.34 -24.81
CA LEU A 165 2.92 -9.56 -23.37
C LEU A 165 3.98 -8.67 -22.72
N LYS A 166 3.55 -7.85 -21.74
CA LYS A 166 4.41 -6.94 -20.99
C LYS A 166 4.53 -7.29 -19.52
N TYR A 167 3.49 -7.89 -18.95
CA TYR A 167 3.44 -8.30 -17.56
C TYR A 167 3.20 -9.80 -17.46
N LEU A 168 4.07 -10.48 -16.71
CA LEU A 168 3.90 -11.88 -16.36
C LEU A 168 4.07 -12.07 -14.85
N MET A 169 3.06 -12.65 -14.24
CA MET A 169 3.14 -13.18 -12.88
C MET A 169 2.94 -14.69 -12.92
N GLN A 170 4.00 -15.41 -12.59
CA GLN A 170 4.02 -16.87 -12.60
C GLN A 170 4.25 -17.38 -11.17
N PHE A 171 3.24 -18.08 -10.67
CA PHE A 171 3.30 -18.75 -9.38
C PHE A 171 3.79 -20.19 -9.55
N LYS A 172 4.51 -20.71 -8.55
CA LYS A 172 5.02 -22.09 -8.50
C LYS A 172 6.10 -22.49 -9.50
N PHE A 173 6.46 -21.65 -10.47
CA PHE A 173 7.51 -21.97 -11.44
C PHE A 173 8.88 -22.11 -10.78
N ASN A 174 9.52 -23.26 -10.97
CA ASN A 174 10.86 -23.56 -10.48
C ASN A 174 11.64 -24.47 -11.44
N ARG A 175 11.47 -24.27 -12.76
CA ARG A 175 12.23 -24.95 -13.81
C ARG A 175 13.39 -24.10 -14.30
N THR A 176 14.36 -24.73 -14.96
CA THR A 176 15.42 -24.00 -15.66
C THR A 176 14.83 -23.15 -16.77
N ILE A 177 15.34 -21.94 -16.94
CA ILE A 177 14.87 -21.03 -17.99
C ILE A 177 15.62 -21.34 -19.28
N ILE A 178 14.88 -21.39 -20.39
CA ILE A 178 15.46 -21.41 -21.73
C ILE A 178 15.66 -19.96 -22.16
N PRO A 179 16.89 -19.52 -22.53
CA PRO A 179 17.13 -18.15 -22.98
C PRO A 179 16.16 -17.72 -24.09
N GLY A 180 15.57 -16.53 -23.94
CA GLY A 180 14.58 -15.99 -24.87
C GLY A 180 13.13 -16.49 -24.68
N SER A 181 12.88 -17.46 -23.80
CA SER A 181 11.52 -17.99 -23.52
C SER A 181 10.54 -16.93 -23.00
N PHE A 182 11.02 -15.95 -22.23
CA PHE A 182 10.22 -14.83 -21.73
C PHE A 182 10.00 -13.68 -22.73
N GLY A 183 10.56 -13.76 -23.94
CA GLY A 183 10.30 -12.81 -25.02
C GLY A 183 10.62 -11.35 -24.65
N SER A 184 9.60 -10.49 -24.66
CA SER A 184 9.73 -9.03 -24.47
C SER A 184 8.97 -8.51 -23.25
N ILE A 185 8.88 -9.33 -22.20
CA ILE A 185 8.27 -8.97 -20.92
C ILE A 185 9.06 -7.81 -20.27
N VAL A 186 8.32 -6.88 -19.67
CA VAL A 186 8.86 -5.68 -18.99
C VAL A 186 8.77 -5.84 -17.47
N GLU A 187 7.70 -6.46 -16.98
CA GLU A 187 7.50 -6.75 -15.56
C GLU A 187 7.33 -8.25 -15.36
N LEU A 188 8.27 -8.84 -14.62
CA LEU A 188 8.37 -10.28 -14.41
C LEU A 188 8.37 -10.61 -12.92
N TYR A 189 7.35 -11.37 -12.50
CA TYR A 189 7.23 -11.90 -11.15
C TYR A 189 7.31 -13.42 -11.17
N LEU A 190 8.35 -13.97 -10.54
CA LEU A 190 8.58 -15.40 -10.39
C LEU A 190 8.60 -15.77 -8.91
N ASP A 191 7.45 -16.24 -8.41
CA ASP A 191 7.23 -16.40 -6.97
C ASP A 191 8.12 -17.49 -6.34
N PHE A 192 8.11 -18.69 -6.92
CA PHE A 192 8.75 -19.89 -6.36
C PHE A 192 10.09 -20.24 -7.03
N PHE A 193 10.57 -19.39 -7.93
CA PHE A 193 11.74 -19.69 -8.74
C PHE A 193 13.01 -19.65 -7.89
N ASN A 194 13.79 -20.73 -7.90
CA ASN A 194 15.04 -20.87 -7.16
C ASN A 194 16.09 -21.70 -7.93
N GLN A 195 16.07 -21.64 -9.27
CA GLN A 195 17.11 -22.22 -10.12
C GLN A 195 18.21 -21.19 -10.41
N PRO A 196 19.46 -21.61 -10.67
CA PRO A 196 20.51 -20.69 -11.06
C PRO A 196 20.14 -19.90 -12.33
N LEU A 197 20.41 -18.60 -12.32
CA LEU A 197 20.22 -17.72 -13.48
C LEU A 197 21.52 -17.58 -14.27
N LYS A 198 21.40 -17.54 -15.59
CA LYS A 198 22.48 -17.28 -16.54
C LYS A 198 22.17 -16.06 -17.40
N ALA A 199 23.20 -15.47 -17.98
CA ALA A 199 23.05 -14.37 -18.93
C ALA A 199 22.13 -14.79 -20.10
N GLY A 200 21.09 -14.00 -20.36
CA GLY A 200 20.10 -14.26 -21.40
C GLY A 200 18.84 -15.03 -20.97
N ASP A 201 18.81 -15.58 -19.75
CA ASP A 201 17.60 -16.23 -19.21
C ASP A 201 16.46 -15.21 -19.04
N LEU A 202 16.79 -14.05 -18.49
CA LEU A 202 15.85 -12.95 -18.29
C LEU A 202 15.81 -12.03 -19.52
N PRO A 203 14.63 -11.50 -19.91
CA PRO A 203 14.51 -10.69 -21.11
C PRO A 203 15.19 -9.33 -20.93
N ILE A 204 15.91 -8.86 -21.96
CA ILE A 204 16.62 -7.56 -21.93
C ILE A 204 15.68 -6.35 -21.77
N THR A 205 14.39 -6.54 -22.08
CA THR A 205 13.32 -5.55 -21.91
C THR A 205 12.81 -5.46 -20.47
N CYS A 206 13.18 -6.39 -19.59
CA CYS A 206 12.72 -6.41 -18.21
C CYS A 206 13.23 -5.18 -17.46
N GLN A 207 12.31 -4.43 -16.87
CA GLN A 207 12.57 -3.27 -16.03
C GLN A 207 12.24 -3.54 -14.57
N ASN A 208 11.26 -4.41 -14.30
CA ASN A 208 10.84 -4.74 -12.94
C ASN A 208 10.91 -6.26 -12.74
N LEU A 209 11.76 -6.70 -11.83
CA LEU A 209 11.97 -8.11 -11.53
C LEU A 209 11.71 -8.40 -10.06
N PHE A 210 10.83 -9.37 -9.82
CA PHE A 210 10.46 -9.83 -8.49
C PHE A 210 10.70 -11.32 -8.37
N LEU A 211 11.62 -11.72 -7.48
CA LEU A 211 11.95 -13.12 -7.23
C LEU A 211 11.78 -13.42 -5.73
N THR A 212 10.63 -13.99 -5.36
CA THR A 212 10.27 -14.14 -3.95
C THR A 212 11.06 -15.26 -3.28
N LYS A 213 11.15 -16.45 -3.86
CA LYS A 213 11.87 -17.62 -3.28
C LYS A 213 13.30 -17.81 -3.79
N PHE A 214 13.82 -16.92 -4.61
CA PHE A 214 15.14 -17.05 -5.21
C PHE A 214 16.25 -16.84 -4.17
N ASN A 215 17.11 -17.84 -4.02
CA ASN A 215 18.27 -17.83 -3.14
C ASN A 215 19.44 -18.60 -3.78
N GLN A 216 19.84 -18.18 -4.98
CA GLN A 216 21.02 -18.68 -5.70
C GLN A 216 22.01 -17.53 -5.90
N PRO A 217 23.31 -17.79 -5.96
CA PRO A 217 24.30 -16.75 -6.22
C PRO A 217 24.09 -16.12 -7.61
N LEU A 218 24.24 -14.80 -7.69
CA LEU A 218 24.14 -14.04 -8.93
C LEU A 218 25.54 -13.72 -9.46
N GLN A 219 25.74 -13.95 -10.76
CA GLN A 219 26.99 -13.61 -11.45
C GLN A 219 26.84 -12.27 -12.21
N PRO A 220 27.93 -11.53 -12.46
CA PRO A 220 27.89 -10.34 -13.30
C PRO A 220 27.23 -10.61 -14.66
N ASN A 221 26.48 -9.61 -15.17
CA ASN A 221 25.72 -9.68 -16.43
C ASN A 221 24.56 -10.70 -16.48
N THR A 222 24.19 -11.32 -15.35
CA THR A 222 23.02 -12.22 -15.28
C THR A 222 21.70 -11.43 -15.32
N LEU A 223 21.66 -10.29 -14.64
CA LEU A 223 20.49 -9.43 -14.58
C LEU A 223 20.40 -8.52 -15.83
N PRO A 224 19.18 -8.18 -16.30
CA PRO A 224 19.00 -7.30 -17.45
C PRO A 224 19.62 -5.90 -17.25
N PRO A 225 20.30 -5.34 -18.26
CA PRO A 225 21.04 -4.08 -18.12
C PRO A 225 20.16 -2.83 -17.97
N ASN A 226 18.87 -2.92 -18.28
CA ASN A 226 17.90 -1.82 -18.16
C ASN A 226 17.00 -1.94 -16.92
N LEU A 227 17.31 -2.86 -16.01
CA LEU A 227 16.50 -3.13 -14.83
C LEU A 227 16.44 -1.89 -13.92
N LYS A 228 15.23 -1.49 -13.53
CA LYS A 228 14.95 -0.34 -12.67
C LYS A 228 14.60 -0.76 -11.25
N LYS A 229 13.73 -1.75 -11.12
CA LYS A 229 13.30 -2.29 -9.83
C LYS A 229 13.70 -3.76 -9.70
N LEU A 230 14.38 -4.07 -8.60
CA LEU A 230 14.73 -5.43 -8.23
C LEU A 230 14.26 -5.73 -6.81
N GLU A 231 13.44 -6.78 -6.67
CA GLU A 231 13.00 -7.30 -5.38
C GLU A 231 13.40 -8.77 -5.25
N LEU A 232 14.25 -9.04 -4.26
CA LEU A 232 14.71 -10.37 -3.91
C LEU A 232 14.37 -10.64 -2.44
N TYR A 233 13.28 -11.35 -2.20
CA TYR A 233 12.79 -11.52 -0.84
C TYR A 233 13.66 -12.50 -0.05
N ARG A 234 13.90 -13.71 -0.55
CA ARG A 234 14.67 -14.77 0.14
C ARG A 234 16.16 -14.83 -0.19
N PHE A 235 16.68 -13.85 -0.93
CA PHE A 235 18.07 -13.87 -1.38
C PHE A 235 19.01 -13.52 -0.24
N ASP A 236 19.92 -14.43 0.09
CA ASP A 236 20.92 -14.26 1.14
C ASP A 236 22.27 -14.82 0.68
N HIS A 237 22.81 -14.23 -0.40
CA HIS A 237 24.16 -14.50 -0.90
C HIS A 237 24.95 -13.20 -1.02
N PRO A 238 26.29 -13.23 -0.87
CA PRO A 238 27.12 -12.04 -1.07
C PRO A 238 26.89 -11.40 -2.45
N LEU A 239 26.86 -10.07 -2.46
CA LEU A 239 26.82 -9.28 -3.69
C LEU A 239 28.23 -8.80 -4.03
N SER A 240 28.79 -9.29 -5.14
CA SER A 240 30.06 -8.82 -5.69
C SER A 240 29.86 -7.61 -6.60
N ASP A 241 30.95 -6.88 -6.85
CA ASP A 241 30.96 -5.77 -7.81
C ASP A 241 30.49 -6.22 -9.21
N GLY A 242 29.65 -5.41 -9.85
CA GLY A 242 29.11 -5.67 -11.20
C GLY A 242 27.97 -6.69 -11.28
N VAL A 243 27.53 -7.29 -10.16
CA VAL A 243 26.35 -8.18 -10.14
C VAL A 243 25.05 -7.40 -10.38
N LEU A 244 24.91 -6.24 -9.74
CA LEU A 244 23.75 -5.38 -9.88
C LEU A 244 23.93 -4.39 -11.05
N PRO A 245 22.96 -4.28 -11.98
CA PRO A 245 23.04 -3.33 -13.08
C PRO A 245 22.93 -1.88 -12.59
N LYS A 246 23.75 -0.99 -13.16
CA LYS A 246 23.84 0.44 -12.80
C LYS A 246 22.53 1.22 -13.02
N SER A 247 21.59 0.66 -13.78
CA SER A 247 20.30 1.26 -14.09
C SER A 247 19.29 1.22 -12.95
N ILE A 248 19.53 0.41 -11.91
CA ILE A 248 18.61 0.21 -10.78
C ILE A 248 18.38 1.52 -10.04
N THR A 249 17.10 1.80 -9.79
CA THR A 249 16.61 2.93 -9.00
C THR A 249 16.00 2.46 -7.69
N GLU A 250 15.46 1.25 -7.64
CA GLU A 250 14.81 0.67 -6.47
C GLU A 250 15.34 -0.75 -6.19
N LEU A 251 15.86 -0.99 -4.99
CA LEU A 251 16.42 -2.27 -4.57
C LEU A 251 15.83 -2.72 -3.23
N TYR A 252 15.19 -3.90 -3.22
CA TYR A 252 14.60 -4.52 -2.04
C TYR A 252 15.23 -5.88 -1.81
N LEU A 253 15.98 -6.03 -0.72
CA LEU A 253 16.60 -7.28 -0.30
C LEU A 253 16.12 -7.62 1.12
N THR A 254 15.04 -8.41 1.21
CA THR A 254 14.34 -8.60 2.49
C THR A 254 15.13 -9.48 3.46
N GLU A 255 15.51 -10.70 3.08
CA GLU A 255 16.24 -11.65 3.94
C GLU A 255 17.77 -11.49 3.89
N PHE A 256 18.31 -10.58 3.07
CA PHE A 256 19.75 -10.41 2.87
C PHE A 256 20.48 -9.90 4.12
N ASN A 257 21.52 -10.62 4.54
CA ASN A 257 22.35 -10.25 5.70
C ASN A 257 23.85 -10.54 5.50
N HIS A 258 24.40 -10.16 4.34
CA HIS A 258 25.84 -10.25 4.06
C HIS A 258 26.49 -8.86 4.01
N PRO A 259 27.79 -8.72 4.33
CA PRO A 259 28.49 -7.44 4.21
C PRO A 259 28.37 -6.85 2.80
N LEU A 260 27.87 -5.61 2.71
CA LEU A 260 27.70 -4.93 1.42
C LEU A 260 29.02 -4.42 0.83
N SER A 261 30.03 -4.18 1.70
CA SER A 261 31.33 -3.62 1.30
C SER A 261 31.13 -2.42 0.36
N ASN A 262 31.73 -2.44 -0.84
CA ASN A 262 31.58 -1.37 -1.85
C ASN A 262 30.65 -1.77 -3.00
N SER A 263 29.85 -2.83 -2.86
CA SER A 263 29.08 -3.40 -3.97
C SER A 263 27.92 -2.52 -4.44
N LEU A 264 27.44 -1.60 -3.59
CA LEU A 264 26.38 -0.65 -3.96
C LEU A 264 26.93 0.73 -4.38
N SER A 265 28.19 1.06 -4.07
CA SER A 265 28.74 2.42 -4.19
C SER A 265 28.71 2.99 -5.61
N LYS A 266 28.75 2.10 -6.61
CA LYS A 266 28.73 2.44 -8.05
C LYS A 266 27.32 2.59 -8.64
N LEU A 267 26.27 2.34 -7.86
CA LEU A 267 24.88 2.42 -8.30
C LEU A 267 24.36 3.86 -8.18
N HIS A 268 24.89 4.78 -8.98
CA HIS A 268 24.56 6.22 -8.93
C HIS A 268 23.10 6.56 -9.30
N SER A 269 22.32 5.59 -9.79
CA SER A 269 20.89 5.75 -10.06
C SER A 269 20.01 5.28 -8.91
N LEU A 270 20.57 4.60 -7.89
CA LEU A 270 19.81 4.00 -6.80
C LEU A 270 19.25 5.09 -5.88
N GLN A 271 17.93 5.13 -5.76
CA GLN A 271 17.20 6.14 -4.97
C GLN A 271 16.54 5.51 -3.74
N ASP A 272 15.96 4.32 -3.88
CA ASP A 272 15.24 3.62 -2.81
C ASP A 272 15.93 2.29 -2.50
N LEU A 273 16.37 2.15 -1.24
CA LEU A 273 17.04 0.96 -0.75
C LEU A 273 16.32 0.42 0.49
N ASN A 274 15.86 -0.82 0.42
CA ASN A 274 15.28 -1.53 1.56
C ASN A 274 16.07 -2.81 1.84
N LEU A 275 16.62 -2.88 3.04
CA LEU A 275 17.37 -4.01 3.56
C LEU A 275 16.74 -4.44 4.90
N SER A 276 15.64 -5.20 4.82
CA SER A 276 14.78 -5.46 5.97
C SER A 276 15.48 -6.28 7.06
N ASN A 277 16.22 -7.34 6.73
CA ASN A 277 16.89 -8.20 7.72
C ASN A 277 18.40 -7.93 7.85
N PHE A 278 18.91 -6.91 7.17
CA PHE A 278 20.33 -6.60 7.16
C PHE A 278 20.80 -6.09 8.52
N ASN A 279 21.86 -6.72 9.06
CA ASN A 279 22.42 -6.39 10.37
C ASN A 279 23.96 -6.54 10.40
N GLN A 280 24.64 -6.09 9.35
CA GLN A 280 26.11 -6.08 9.24
C GLN A 280 26.67 -4.67 9.43
N GLU A 281 27.95 -4.52 9.79
CA GLU A 281 28.57 -3.19 9.93
C GLU A 281 28.47 -2.37 8.63
N ILE A 282 28.14 -1.09 8.78
CA ILE A 282 28.11 -0.12 7.66
C ILE A 282 29.35 0.74 7.78
N SER A 283 30.10 0.85 6.68
CA SER A 283 31.29 1.69 6.58
C SER A 283 31.04 2.88 5.64
N ILE A 284 31.96 3.83 5.64
CA ILE A 284 31.95 4.88 4.62
C ILE A 284 31.96 4.24 3.23
N GLU A 285 31.27 4.85 2.27
CA GLU A 285 31.10 4.37 0.90
C GLU A 285 30.27 3.08 0.72
N THR A 286 29.72 2.48 1.80
CA THR A 286 28.81 1.33 1.67
C THR A 286 27.58 1.64 0.81
N PHE A 287 27.08 2.86 0.93
CA PHE A 287 25.89 3.34 0.21
C PHE A 287 26.27 4.41 -0.82
N PRO A 288 25.71 4.39 -2.04
CA PRO A 288 25.90 5.46 -3.02
C PRO A 288 25.24 6.76 -2.56
N SER A 289 25.81 7.89 -2.97
CA SER A 289 25.33 9.24 -2.65
C SER A 289 24.03 9.65 -3.36
N SER A 290 23.39 8.74 -4.08
CA SER A 290 22.12 8.97 -4.79
C SER A 290 20.88 8.53 -3.99
N ILE A 291 21.06 7.82 -2.86
CA ILE A 291 19.93 7.27 -2.09
C ILE A 291 19.16 8.38 -1.41
N ASN A 292 17.86 8.41 -1.66
CA ASN A 292 16.89 9.32 -1.05
C ASN A 292 16.13 8.64 0.10
N SER A 293 15.86 7.34 -0.02
CA SER A 293 15.12 6.55 0.97
C SER A 293 15.90 5.31 1.37
N LEU A 294 16.20 5.18 2.67
CA LEU A 294 16.90 4.04 3.25
C LEU A 294 16.05 3.40 4.35
N VAL A 295 15.76 2.10 4.18
CA VAL A 295 15.02 1.29 5.15
C VAL A 295 15.91 0.18 5.67
N LEU A 296 16.19 0.22 6.97
CA LEU A 296 16.99 -0.75 7.71
C LEU A 296 16.15 -1.26 8.89
N TYR A 297 15.27 -2.23 8.61
CA TYR A 297 14.25 -2.63 9.57
C TYR A 297 14.84 -3.38 10.78
N SER A 298 15.57 -4.47 10.56
CA SER A 298 16.16 -5.31 11.62
C SER A 298 17.58 -4.91 12.01
N PHE A 299 18.04 -3.74 11.56
CA PHE A 299 19.42 -3.30 11.75
C PHE A 299 19.67 -2.81 13.17
N ASN A 300 20.68 -3.37 13.83
CA ASN A 300 21.05 -3.05 15.20
C ASN A 300 22.57 -3.16 15.43
N GLN A 301 23.38 -2.66 14.49
CA GLN A 301 24.81 -2.40 14.69
C GLN A 301 25.04 -0.92 14.93
N VAL A 302 26.15 -0.52 15.58
CA VAL A 302 26.48 0.89 15.80
C VAL A 302 26.73 1.60 14.46
N ILE A 303 26.07 2.75 14.24
CA ILE A 303 26.33 3.61 13.08
C ILE A 303 27.30 4.70 13.50
N LYS A 304 28.48 4.75 12.88
CA LYS A 304 29.47 5.80 13.13
C LYS A 304 29.06 7.12 12.46
N PRO A 305 29.48 8.29 12.99
CA PRO A 305 29.22 9.58 12.36
C PRO A 305 29.64 9.64 10.88
N ASN A 306 28.86 10.33 10.05
CA ASN A 306 29.10 10.55 8.62
C ASN A 306 29.13 9.29 7.71
N VAL A 307 28.75 8.12 8.23
CA VAL A 307 28.68 6.89 7.42
C VAL A 307 27.49 6.89 6.47
N LEU A 308 26.34 7.40 6.91
CA LEU A 308 25.13 7.47 6.10
C LEU A 308 25.21 8.66 5.12
N PRO A 309 24.91 8.48 3.82
CA PRO A 309 24.97 9.56 2.84
C PRO A 309 24.07 10.76 3.18
N SER A 310 24.56 11.97 2.90
CA SER A 310 23.81 13.21 3.08
C SER A 310 22.62 13.38 2.12
N SER A 311 22.51 12.56 1.08
CA SER A 311 21.36 12.56 0.17
C SER A 311 20.07 12.02 0.78
N ILE A 312 20.16 11.28 1.89
CA ILE A 312 19.01 10.60 2.50
C ILE A 312 18.00 11.65 3.01
N ILE A 313 16.76 11.48 2.57
CA ILE A 313 15.59 12.28 2.97
C ILE A 313 14.69 11.47 3.91
N ASN A 314 14.49 10.19 3.61
CA ASN A 314 13.68 9.27 4.41
C ASN A 314 14.56 8.16 4.99
N LEU A 315 14.57 8.04 6.31
CA LEU A 315 15.38 7.07 7.03
C LEU A 315 14.51 6.29 8.01
N ILE A 316 14.48 4.96 7.86
CA ILE A 316 13.77 4.05 8.78
C ILE A 316 14.80 3.14 9.45
N LEU A 317 14.90 3.24 10.77
CA LEU A 317 15.77 2.45 11.65
C LEU A 317 14.91 1.77 12.72
N ASP A 318 14.14 0.74 12.32
CA ASP A 318 13.08 0.16 13.16
C ASP A 318 13.63 -0.54 14.41
N ALA A 319 14.61 -1.43 14.27
CA ALA A 319 15.20 -2.21 15.37
C ALA A 319 16.44 -1.56 16.01
N TYR A 320 16.85 -0.37 15.56
CA TYR A 320 18.09 0.26 16.02
C TYR A 320 17.97 0.76 17.46
N ASN A 321 18.85 0.27 18.35
CA ASN A 321 18.85 0.63 19.76
C ASN A 321 20.27 0.83 20.32
N HIS A 322 21.06 1.66 19.65
CA HIS A 322 22.37 2.13 20.14
C HIS A 322 22.34 3.65 20.33
N PRO A 323 23.11 4.22 21.28
CA PRO A 323 23.19 5.67 21.45
C PRO A 323 23.51 6.38 20.12
N LEU A 324 22.82 7.49 19.85
CA LEU A 324 23.11 8.30 18.67
C LEU A 324 24.22 9.30 19.02
N GLU A 325 25.20 9.42 18.14
CA GLU A 325 26.21 10.48 18.17
C GLU A 325 25.85 11.59 17.18
N LEU A 326 26.53 12.73 17.29
CA LEU A 326 26.41 13.82 16.32
C LEU A 326 26.74 13.31 14.92
N GLN A 327 25.97 13.76 13.92
CA GLN A 327 26.17 13.41 12.50
C GLN A 327 25.95 11.93 12.15
N VAL A 328 25.36 11.13 13.04
CA VAL A 328 24.86 9.79 12.69
C VAL A 328 23.64 9.89 11.78
N ILE A 329 22.68 10.75 12.14
CA ILE A 329 21.54 11.06 11.28
C ILE A 329 21.97 12.11 10.23
N PRO A 330 21.85 11.84 8.92
CA PRO A 330 22.32 12.74 7.87
C PRO A 330 21.64 14.12 7.86
N PRO A 331 22.33 15.18 7.39
CA PRO A 331 21.86 16.56 7.52
C PRO A 331 20.63 16.92 6.70
N ASN A 332 20.22 16.11 5.71
CA ASN A 332 19.05 16.38 4.86
C ASN A 332 17.84 15.50 5.20
N VAL A 333 17.92 14.65 6.24
CA VAL A 333 16.80 13.81 6.65
C VAL A 333 15.61 14.68 7.04
N LYS A 334 14.45 14.40 6.44
CA LYS A 334 13.16 15.05 6.72
C LYS A 334 12.20 14.12 7.43
N HIS A 335 12.30 12.81 7.17
CA HIS A 335 11.46 11.76 7.75
C HIS A 335 12.34 10.72 8.44
N LEU A 336 12.15 10.54 9.75
CA LEU A 336 12.88 9.57 10.56
C LEU A 336 11.94 8.69 11.38
N GLU A 337 12.15 7.38 11.32
CA GLU A 337 11.46 6.39 12.16
C GLU A 337 12.46 5.61 13.02
N LEU A 338 12.21 5.58 14.33
CA LEU A 338 13.03 4.94 15.37
C LEU A 338 12.14 4.11 16.31
N HIS A 339 11.72 2.92 15.88
CA HIS A 339 10.66 2.17 16.58
C HIS A 339 11.13 1.33 17.78
N SER A 340 12.42 1.00 17.87
CA SER A 340 12.98 0.22 19.00
C SER A 340 14.02 1.02 19.79
N TYR A 341 14.11 2.33 19.53
CA TYR A 341 15.11 3.19 20.12
C TYR A 341 14.74 3.56 21.55
N ASN A 342 15.55 3.13 22.53
CA ASN A 342 15.35 3.45 23.95
C ASN A 342 16.63 3.98 24.64
N CYS A 343 17.50 4.60 23.86
CA CYS A 343 18.66 5.34 24.36
C CYS A 343 18.29 6.80 24.67
N ASN A 344 19.13 7.52 25.42
CA ASN A 344 18.83 8.92 25.74
C ASN A 344 18.84 9.78 24.47
N LEU A 345 17.89 10.71 24.37
CA LEU A 345 17.93 11.77 23.38
C LEU A 345 18.79 12.92 23.92
N GLY A 346 19.08 13.88 23.06
CA GLY A 346 19.97 14.97 23.42
C GLY A 346 20.05 16.04 22.36
N LYS A 347 20.52 17.21 22.81
CA LYS A 347 20.72 18.37 21.97
C LYS A 347 21.63 18.04 20.78
N HIS A 348 21.22 18.49 19.59
CA HIS A 348 21.97 18.37 18.33
C HIS A 348 22.11 16.96 17.73
N LEU A 349 21.43 15.94 18.27
CA LEU A 349 21.47 14.58 17.68
C LEU A 349 20.73 14.47 16.33
N PHE A 350 19.75 15.34 16.11
CA PHE A 350 18.94 15.35 14.89
C PHE A 350 19.22 16.61 14.05
N PRO A 351 19.11 16.52 12.71
CA PRO A 351 19.28 17.66 11.84
C PRO A 351 18.08 18.63 11.93
N ASN A 352 18.34 19.92 11.71
CA ASN A 352 17.28 20.95 11.65
C ASN A 352 16.41 20.88 10.39
N THR A 353 16.63 19.88 9.53
CA THR A 353 15.75 19.56 8.39
C THR A 353 14.65 18.59 8.76
N LEU A 354 14.73 17.95 9.93
CA LEU A 354 13.80 16.90 10.35
C LEU A 354 12.39 17.48 10.55
N GLN A 355 11.42 16.98 9.80
CA GLN A 355 10.03 17.46 9.79
C GLN A 355 9.06 16.44 10.37
N HIS A 356 9.33 15.16 10.16
CA HIS A 356 8.54 14.05 10.66
C HIS A 356 9.42 13.10 11.47
N LEU A 357 9.03 12.86 12.72
CA LEU A 357 9.70 11.95 13.63
C LEU A 357 8.68 10.98 14.24
N SER A 358 8.87 9.69 13.97
CA SER A 358 8.17 8.61 14.65
C SER A 358 9.14 7.89 15.58
N ILE A 359 8.83 7.83 16.86
CA ILE A 359 9.60 7.08 17.86
C ILE A 359 8.68 6.08 18.52
N SER A 360 9.11 4.82 18.60
CA SER A 360 8.37 3.80 19.34
C SER A 360 9.21 3.20 20.45
N ASN A 361 8.54 2.64 21.47
CA ASN A 361 9.19 1.91 22.57
C ASN A 361 10.22 2.73 23.39
N TYR A 362 10.12 4.06 23.35
CA TYR A 362 10.95 4.96 24.11
C TYR A 362 10.39 5.21 25.50
N SER A 363 11.19 4.98 26.52
CA SER A 363 10.78 5.05 27.93
C SER A 363 11.63 5.99 28.77
N LYS A 364 12.50 6.81 28.15
CA LYS A 364 13.30 7.81 28.86
C LYS A 364 12.51 9.11 29.03
N GLU A 365 13.03 10.03 29.82
CA GLU A 365 12.45 11.37 29.94
C GLU A 365 12.85 12.21 28.73
N LEU A 366 11.88 12.86 28.08
CA LEU A 366 12.12 13.82 27.01
C LEU A 366 12.38 15.20 27.61
N LEU A 367 13.57 15.73 27.40
CA LEU A 367 14.02 17.00 27.95
C LEU A 367 13.82 18.15 26.96
N GLU A 368 13.88 19.37 27.49
CA GLU A 368 13.90 20.57 26.65
C GLU A 368 15.11 20.56 25.70
N ASN A 369 14.87 20.81 24.40
CA ASN A 369 15.88 20.81 23.33
C ASN A 369 16.45 19.44 22.90
N ASP A 370 15.89 18.32 23.37
CA ASP A 370 16.23 16.98 22.86
C ASP A 370 15.84 16.79 21.38
N LEU A 371 14.78 17.47 20.96
CA LEU A 371 14.23 17.42 19.62
C LEU A 371 14.41 18.77 18.90
N PRO A 372 14.74 18.78 17.60
CA PRO A 372 14.92 20.02 16.84
C PRO A 372 13.59 20.74 16.63
N SER A 373 13.64 22.08 16.58
CA SER A 373 12.46 22.94 16.41
C SER A 373 11.77 22.78 15.05
N SER A 374 12.43 22.17 14.06
CA SER A 374 11.91 21.96 12.70
C SER A 374 10.80 20.92 12.60
N ILE A 375 10.59 20.10 13.64
CA ILE A 375 9.60 19.02 13.61
C ILE A 375 8.19 19.58 13.55
N THR A 376 7.41 19.07 12.60
CA THR A 376 6.00 19.42 12.37
C THR A 376 5.06 18.24 12.64
N GLU A 377 5.55 17.01 12.53
CA GLU A 377 4.82 15.78 12.84
C GLU A 377 5.63 14.96 13.83
N LEU A 378 5.10 14.76 15.04
CA LEU A 378 5.74 14.01 16.11
C LEU A 378 4.82 12.90 16.57
N TYR A 379 5.22 11.66 16.31
CA TYR A 379 4.45 10.47 16.69
C TYR A 379 5.23 9.61 17.66
N PHE A 380 4.57 9.29 18.77
CA PHE A 380 5.04 8.27 19.69
C PHE A 380 4.16 7.03 19.54
N GLU A 381 4.75 5.90 19.15
CA GLU A 381 4.06 4.61 19.15
C GLU A 381 4.57 3.72 20.28
N SER A 382 3.82 2.68 20.63
CA SER A 382 4.23 1.78 21.70
C SER A 382 3.68 0.39 21.44
N ASN A 383 4.57 -0.60 21.46
CA ASN A 383 4.18 -2.00 21.44
C ASN A 383 3.78 -2.45 22.85
N VAL A 384 3.05 -3.56 22.92
CA VAL A 384 2.46 -4.10 24.15
C VAL A 384 3.51 -4.32 25.26
N SER A 385 4.74 -4.69 24.90
CA SER A 385 5.85 -4.91 25.85
C SER A 385 6.30 -3.65 26.60
N TYR A 386 6.05 -2.46 26.05
CA TYR A 386 6.46 -1.18 26.66
C TYR A 386 5.33 -0.48 27.40
N LEU A 387 4.14 -1.08 27.51
CA LEU A 387 2.99 -0.48 28.19
C LEU A 387 3.27 -0.09 29.65
N PHE A 388 4.24 -0.73 30.31
CA PHE A 388 4.54 -0.49 31.73
C PHE A 388 5.64 0.55 31.99
N ASN A 389 6.28 1.10 30.95
CA ASN A 389 7.34 2.10 31.08
C ASN A 389 7.02 3.37 30.25
N PRO A 390 6.12 4.25 30.75
CA PRO A 390 5.72 5.46 30.03
C PRO A 390 6.87 6.46 29.87
N ILE A 391 6.94 7.09 28.70
CA ILE A 391 7.75 8.30 28.51
C ILE A 391 7.32 9.37 29.52
N ARG A 392 8.29 10.14 30.01
CA ARG A 392 8.02 11.34 30.80
C ARG A 392 8.35 12.55 29.94
N PHE A 393 7.53 13.59 30.02
CA PHE A 393 7.76 14.83 29.30
C PHE A 393 8.12 15.93 30.29
N GLN A 394 9.29 16.55 30.10
CA GLN A 394 9.60 17.81 30.77
C GLN A 394 8.75 18.95 30.16
N SER A 395 8.53 20.03 30.92
CA SER A 395 7.98 21.27 30.37
C SER A 395 8.77 21.73 29.13
N ASN A 396 8.08 22.16 28.09
CA ASN A 396 8.66 22.62 26.81
C ASN A 396 9.48 21.56 26.04
N SER A 397 9.37 20.27 26.38
CA SER A 397 10.08 19.18 25.68
C SER A 397 9.54 18.91 24.26
N ILE A 398 8.27 19.22 23.99
CA ILE A 398 7.68 19.10 22.66
C ILE A 398 8.00 20.36 21.84
N PRO A 399 8.61 20.25 20.64
CA PRO A 399 9.01 21.41 19.85
C PRO A 399 7.84 22.35 19.49
N PRO A 400 8.07 23.68 19.48
CA PRO A 400 7.00 24.67 19.34
C PRO A 400 6.40 24.81 17.94
N LEU A 401 6.90 24.07 16.94
CA LEU A 401 6.35 24.05 15.57
C LEU A 401 5.57 22.76 15.25
N VAL A 402 5.42 21.85 16.21
CA VAL A 402 4.67 20.59 16.02
C VAL A 402 3.21 20.92 15.70
N LYS A 403 2.72 20.42 14.56
CA LYS A 403 1.35 20.57 14.07
C LYS A 403 0.52 19.32 14.30
N LYS A 404 1.12 18.14 14.16
CA LYS A 404 0.49 16.85 14.45
C LYS A 404 1.23 16.16 15.57
N LEU A 405 0.52 15.85 16.65
CA LEU A 405 1.05 15.18 17.82
C LEU A 405 0.25 13.92 18.12
N LYS A 406 0.92 12.77 18.14
CA LYS A 406 0.38 11.51 18.65
C LYS A 406 1.17 11.13 19.90
N LEU A 407 0.49 11.16 21.05
CA LEU A 407 1.09 10.80 22.33
C LEU A 407 1.22 9.27 22.45
N PRO A 408 2.19 8.77 23.23
CA PRO A 408 2.44 7.34 23.33
C PRO A 408 1.29 6.61 24.00
N ARG A 409 0.97 5.41 23.50
CA ARG A 409 -0.16 4.60 23.98
C ARG A 409 -0.19 4.39 25.49
N ASN A 410 0.98 4.35 26.13
CA ASN A 410 1.15 4.09 27.55
C ASN A 410 1.22 5.36 28.41
N HIS A 411 1.05 6.55 27.85
CA HIS A 411 1.14 7.79 28.61
C HIS A 411 0.10 7.82 29.73
N SER A 412 0.58 7.75 30.97
CA SER A 412 -0.23 7.61 32.17
C SER A 412 -0.12 8.80 33.12
N GLN A 413 0.53 9.89 32.72
CA GLN A 413 0.62 11.11 33.53
C GLN A 413 -0.49 12.10 33.16
N PRO A 414 -0.98 12.94 34.09
CA PRO A 414 -1.91 14.01 33.75
C PRO A 414 -1.32 14.96 32.70
N LEU A 415 -2.13 15.39 31.72
CA LEU A 415 -1.70 16.36 30.72
C LEU A 415 -1.76 17.75 31.35
N GLN A 416 -0.59 18.29 31.68
CA GLN A 416 -0.47 19.62 32.28
C GLN A 416 -0.72 20.71 31.24
N VAL A 417 -1.30 21.83 31.68
CA VAL A 417 -1.47 23.04 30.84
C VAL A 417 -0.09 23.50 30.35
N GLY A 418 0.02 23.71 29.04
CA GLY A 418 1.27 24.13 28.39
C GLY A 418 2.20 22.99 27.94
N LEU A 419 1.89 21.72 28.26
CA LEU A 419 2.65 20.58 27.74
C LEU A 419 2.53 20.47 26.22
N ILE A 420 1.32 20.62 25.69
CA ILE A 420 1.03 20.57 24.26
C ILE A 420 1.23 21.99 23.69
N PRO A 421 2.11 22.19 22.70
CA PRO A 421 2.35 23.52 22.13
C PRO A 421 1.12 24.10 21.41
N ASN A 422 0.98 25.43 21.45
CA ASN A 422 -0.09 26.18 20.73
C ASN A 422 0.01 26.12 19.19
N SER A 423 0.99 25.39 18.64
CA SER A 423 1.09 25.09 17.20
C SER A 423 0.31 23.85 16.78
N VAL A 424 -0.06 22.98 17.74
CA VAL A 424 -0.69 21.70 17.46
C VAL A 424 -2.10 21.92 16.92
N VAL A 425 -2.40 21.34 15.75
CA VAL A 425 -3.71 21.39 15.09
C VAL A 425 -4.41 20.03 15.05
N HIS A 426 -3.65 18.94 15.18
CA HIS A 426 -4.11 17.55 15.22
C HIS A 426 -3.49 16.87 16.44
N LEU A 427 -4.33 16.46 17.38
CA LEU A 427 -3.92 15.79 18.61
C LEU A 427 -4.55 14.41 18.71
N GLU A 428 -3.73 13.38 18.91
CA GLU A 428 -4.20 12.05 19.29
C GLU A 428 -3.78 11.73 20.73
N ILE A 429 -4.79 11.69 21.60
CA ILE A 429 -4.64 11.27 22.99
C ILE A 429 -4.63 9.73 23.02
N PRO A 430 -3.73 9.11 23.78
CA PRO A 430 -3.51 7.68 23.68
C PRO A 430 -4.64 6.87 24.31
N ASP A 431 -4.95 5.72 23.71
CA ASP A 431 -6.12 4.91 24.06
C ASP A 431 -6.24 4.57 25.56
N LEU A 432 -5.12 4.35 26.26
CA LEU A 432 -5.09 3.97 27.69
C LEU A 432 -5.01 5.16 28.66
N TYR A 433 -5.18 6.39 28.18
CA TYR A 433 -5.13 7.58 29.02
C TYR A 433 -6.34 7.67 29.94
N SER A 434 -6.12 7.56 31.25
CA SER A 434 -7.19 7.43 32.26
C SER A 434 -7.40 8.66 33.16
N HIS A 435 -6.66 9.75 32.94
CA HIS A 435 -6.78 10.96 33.77
C HIS A 435 -7.85 11.91 33.24
N PRO A 436 -8.53 12.68 34.11
CA PRO A 436 -9.44 13.73 33.64
C PRO A 436 -8.65 14.83 32.92
N LEU A 437 -9.13 15.24 31.75
CA LEU A 437 -8.58 16.36 31.00
C LEU A 437 -8.94 17.68 31.69
N GLN A 438 -7.95 18.53 31.93
CA GLN A 438 -8.15 19.85 32.54
C GLN A 438 -8.46 20.92 31.48
N VAL A 439 -9.21 21.95 31.88
CA VAL A 439 -9.43 23.14 31.03
C VAL A 439 -8.08 23.77 30.67
N GLY A 440 -7.85 23.97 29.37
CA GLY A 440 -6.58 24.50 28.85
C GLY A 440 -5.47 23.46 28.63
N ALA A 441 -5.68 22.18 28.96
CA ALA A 441 -4.72 21.12 28.64
C ALA A 441 -4.59 20.87 27.13
N ILE A 442 -5.70 21.04 26.39
CA ILE A 442 -5.72 21.02 24.92
C ILE A 442 -5.70 22.48 24.42
N PRO A 443 -4.69 22.89 23.64
CA PRO A 443 -4.59 24.25 23.13
C PRO A 443 -5.74 24.66 22.21
N ASN A 444 -6.06 25.97 22.21
CA ASN A 444 -7.06 26.57 21.32
C ASN A 444 -6.68 26.55 19.83
N SER A 445 -5.50 26.05 19.46
CA SER A 445 -5.12 25.81 18.06
C SER A 445 -5.63 24.47 17.51
N VAL A 446 -6.05 23.55 18.37
CA VAL A 446 -6.36 22.16 17.99
C VAL A 446 -7.72 22.08 17.29
N THR A 447 -7.71 21.65 16.02
CA THR A 447 -8.91 21.49 15.18
C THR A 447 -9.40 20.05 15.06
N TYR A 448 -8.54 19.07 15.38
CA TYR A 448 -8.86 17.64 15.43
C TYR A 448 -8.34 17.03 16.73
N VAL A 449 -9.21 16.32 17.45
CA VAL A 449 -8.86 15.52 18.64
C VAL A 449 -9.38 14.10 18.48
N LYS A 450 -8.50 13.12 18.71
CA LYS A 450 -8.89 11.75 19.05
C LYS A 450 -8.79 11.58 20.57
N LEU A 451 -9.91 11.23 21.20
CA LEU A 451 -10.02 10.96 22.64
C LEU A 451 -9.69 9.49 22.95
N PRO A 452 -9.28 9.17 24.20
CA PRO A 452 -8.89 7.82 24.61
C PRO A 452 -10.09 6.86 24.70
N GLU A 453 -9.80 5.59 24.97
CA GLU A 453 -10.81 4.53 25.10
C GLU A 453 -11.67 4.69 26.35
N GLU A 454 -11.01 4.94 27.48
CA GLU A 454 -11.64 5.19 28.76
C GLU A 454 -11.31 6.63 29.19
N PHE A 455 -12.29 7.53 29.22
CA PHE A 455 -12.10 8.85 29.82
C PHE A 455 -13.22 9.17 30.79
N SER A 456 -12.92 9.97 31.81
CA SER A 456 -13.92 10.58 32.69
C SER A 456 -14.87 11.48 31.89
N PRO A 457 -16.15 11.63 32.26
CA PRO A 457 -17.10 12.48 31.54
C PRO A 457 -16.50 13.86 31.18
N LEU A 458 -16.66 14.27 29.92
CA LEU A 458 -16.16 15.58 29.46
C LEU A 458 -16.77 16.69 30.31
N GLN A 459 -15.94 17.62 30.76
CA GLN A 459 -16.39 18.84 31.42
C GLN A 459 -16.49 19.98 30.42
N VAL A 460 -17.40 20.92 30.67
CA VAL A 460 -17.57 22.12 29.84
C VAL A 460 -16.25 22.90 29.81
N GLY A 461 -15.81 23.29 28.61
CA GLY A 461 -14.58 24.05 28.39
C GLY A 461 -13.29 23.22 28.30
N VAL A 462 -13.35 21.89 28.43
CA VAL A 462 -12.18 21.01 28.25
C VAL A 462 -11.75 20.92 26.78
N LEU A 463 -12.72 20.84 25.87
CA LEU A 463 -12.47 20.84 24.44
C LEU A 463 -12.26 22.29 23.95
N PRO A 464 -11.28 22.56 23.08
CA PRO A 464 -10.99 23.91 22.62
C PRO A 464 -12.06 24.44 21.66
N GLU A 465 -12.30 25.75 21.68
CA GLU A 465 -13.33 26.40 20.85
C GLU A 465 -13.05 26.34 19.34
N SER A 466 -11.83 25.99 18.93
CA SER A 466 -11.46 25.80 17.51
C SER A 466 -11.68 24.37 17.00
N LEU A 467 -12.11 23.44 17.85
CA LEU A 467 -12.27 22.04 17.50
C LEU A 467 -13.33 21.83 16.41
N THR A 468 -12.92 21.26 15.27
CA THR A 468 -13.84 21.00 14.14
C THR A 468 -14.21 19.54 14.00
N LYS A 469 -13.33 18.64 14.44
CA LYS A 469 -13.46 17.19 14.32
C LYS A 469 -13.11 16.50 15.63
N LEU A 470 -14.01 15.66 16.10
CA LEU A 470 -13.85 14.90 17.33
C LEU A 470 -14.02 13.41 17.03
N THR A 471 -13.07 12.58 17.47
CA THR A 471 -13.15 11.12 17.33
C THR A 471 -13.09 10.49 18.71
N PHE A 472 -14.08 9.65 19.01
CA PHE A 472 -14.08 8.78 20.18
C PHE A 472 -13.58 7.38 19.79
N ASN A 473 -12.81 6.76 20.68
CA ASN A 473 -12.23 5.45 20.44
C ASN A 473 -13.21 4.29 20.77
N TYR A 474 -12.84 3.05 20.42
CA TYR A 474 -13.72 1.88 20.43
C TYR A 474 -14.45 1.59 21.76
N GLY A 475 -13.81 1.82 22.90
CA GLY A 475 -14.40 1.57 24.22
C GLY A 475 -15.27 2.72 24.77
N PHE A 476 -15.42 3.82 24.05
CA PHE A 476 -16.28 4.91 24.51
C PHE A 476 -17.76 4.55 24.45
N ASN A 477 -18.41 4.53 25.62
CA ASN A 477 -19.87 4.32 25.72
C ASN A 477 -20.50 5.12 26.88
N GLN A 478 -20.23 6.42 26.98
CA GLN A 478 -20.89 7.30 27.95
C GLN A 478 -21.87 8.26 27.25
N PRO A 479 -22.91 8.77 27.94
CA PRO A 479 -23.82 9.76 27.37
C PRO A 479 -23.07 11.00 26.85
N LEU A 480 -23.49 11.52 25.69
CA LEU A 480 -22.99 12.79 25.16
C LEU A 480 -23.82 13.94 25.71
N ASP A 481 -23.18 14.89 26.38
CA ASP A 481 -23.79 16.16 26.76
C ASP A 481 -23.44 17.24 25.71
N PRO A 482 -24.42 17.78 24.95
CA PRO A 482 -24.19 18.84 23.97
C PRO A 482 -23.50 20.09 24.54
N ALA A 483 -23.64 20.38 25.85
CA ALA A 483 -22.98 21.53 26.48
C ALA A 483 -21.46 21.38 26.57
N THR A 484 -20.95 20.16 26.47
CA THR A 484 -19.51 19.84 26.53
C THR A 484 -18.82 19.89 25.17
N ILE A 485 -19.60 19.94 24.08
CA ILE A 485 -19.10 19.94 22.71
C ILE A 485 -19.08 21.37 22.16
N PRO A 486 -17.92 21.90 21.72
CA PRO A 486 -17.84 23.24 21.14
C PRO A 486 -18.71 23.39 19.88
N LYS A 487 -19.26 24.59 19.68
CA LYS A 487 -20.14 24.89 18.53
C LYS A 487 -19.45 24.78 17.17
N SER A 488 -18.12 24.85 17.15
CA SER A 488 -17.28 24.71 15.97
C SER A 488 -17.17 23.27 15.46
N VAL A 489 -17.59 22.27 16.24
CA VAL A 489 -17.50 20.85 15.85
C VAL A 489 -18.50 20.56 14.73
N THR A 490 -17.97 20.12 13.58
CA THR A 490 -18.74 19.78 12.37
C THR A 490 -18.78 18.28 12.10
N GLN A 491 -17.93 17.49 12.78
CA GLN A 491 -17.90 16.05 12.65
C GLN A 491 -17.55 15.39 13.99
N ILE A 492 -18.38 14.43 14.40
CA ILE A 492 -18.14 13.54 15.52
C ILE A 492 -18.10 12.11 15.00
N SER A 493 -17.03 11.38 15.31
CA SER A 493 -16.90 9.97 14.96
C SER A 493 -17.08 9.12 16.22
N LEU A 494 -18.10 8.27 16.25
CA LEU A 494 -18.43 7.37 17.37
C LEU A 494 -18.19 5.91 16.99
N PRO A 495 -17.78 5.05 17.93
CA PRO A 495 -17.62 3.62 17.67
C PRO A 495 -18.97 2.91 17.48
N TYR A 496 -19.00 1.79 16.75
CA TYR A 496 -20.22 0.96 16.62
C TYR A 496 -20.79 0.45 17.94
N THR A 497 -19.96 0.36 18.98
CA THR A 497 -20.30 -0.08 20.35
C THR A 497 -21.09 0.95 21.15
N PHE A 498 -21.21 2.19 20.67
CA PHE A 498 -21.95 3.25 21.37
C PHE A 498 -23.46 2.95 21.41
N THR A 499 -24.01 2.78 22.61
CA THR A 499 -25.42 2.37 22.83
C THR A 499 -26.33 3.47 23.32
N HIS A 500 -25.79 4.62 23.72
CA HIS A 500 -26.57 5.71 24.30
C HIS A 500 -27.36 6.48 23.23
N PRO A 501 -28.49 7.12 23.60
CA PRO A 501 -29.20 8.02 22.69
C PRO A 501 -28.30 9.17 22.23
N ILE A 502 -28.39 9.50 20.94
CA ILE A 502 -27.69 10.64 20.37
C ILE A 502 -28.58 11.88 20.55
N PRO A 503 -28.10 12.97 21.16
CA PRO A 503 -28.85 14.23 21.24
C PRO A 503 -29.20 14.76 19.84
N ASP A 504 -30.43 15.25 19.66
CA ASP A 504 -30.92 15.74 18.37
C ASP A 504 -30.01 16.83 17.78
N SER A 505 -29.46 17.70 18.63
CA SER A 505 -28.52 18.76 18.26
C SER A 505 -27.22 18.25 17.64
N LEU A 506 -26.80 17.00 17.93
CA LEU A 506 -25.56 16.40 17.43
C LEU A 506 -25.80 15.37 16.31
N SER A 507 -27.05 14.95 16.10
CA SER A 507 -27.40 13.87 15.17
C SER A 507 -26.87 14.06 13.74
N HIS A 508 -26.88 15.31 13.25
CA HIS A 508 -26.49 15.66 11.87
C HIS A 508 -24.98 15.69 11.64
N ILE A 509 -24.16 15.73 12.69
CA ILE A 509 -22.69 15.77 12.61
C ILE A 509 -22.03 14.43 12.96
N ILE A 510 -22.81 13.40 13.30
CA ILE A 510 -22.28 12.10 13.71
C ILE A 510 -22.00 11.17 12.52
N LYS A 511 -20.84 10.51 12.56
CA LYS A 511 -20.46 9.37 11.73
C LYS A 511 -20.18 8.17 12.63
N ARG A 512 -20.74 7.01 12.29
CA ARG A 512 -20.38 5.75 12.94
C ARG A 512 -19.15 5.15 12.25
N LEU A 513 -18.15 4.81 13.05
CA LEU A 513 -16.88 4.20 12.64
C LEU A 513 -16.99 2.70 12.63
#